data_AF-A0A3B9IXJ9-F1
#
_entry.id   AF-A0A3B9IXJ9-F1
#
_cell.length_a   1.000
_cell.length_b   1.000
_cell.length_c   1.000
_cell.angle_alpha   90.00
_cell.angle_beta   90.00
_cell.angle_gamma   90.00
#
_symmetry.space_group_name_H-M   'P 1'
#
loop_
_entity.id
_entity.type
_entity.pdbx_description
1 polymer ?
#
loop_
_entity_poly.entity_id
_entity_poly.type
_entity_poly.pdbx_seq_one_letter_code
_entity_poly.pdbx_strand_id
1 'polypeptide(L)'
;MAFELVNTQALKDFADKGTQYVNDFKRIKEDFEQYNKDFLKEYEGLGAEKYKDVSELITEKVSDFEDVFKNICENLVNPTLKNFEKLDEYLNDSNKDMTAEENQGGDDTN
;
A
#
# COMPACT_ATOMS: atom_id res chain seq x y z
N MET A 1 -14.98 6.74 -25.70
CA MET A 1 -14.20 6.81 -24.46
C MET A 1 -12.95 5.98 -24.68
N ALA A 2 -11.77 6.58 -24.69
CA ALA A 2 -10.53 5.80 -24.63
C ALA A 2 -10.40 5.31 -23.19
N PHE A 3 -10.28 4.00 -23.00
CA PHE A 3 -9.79 3.45 -21.74
C PHE A 3 -8.34 3.92 -21.66
N GLU A 4 -8.04 4.93 -20.82
CA GLU A 4 -6.65 5.21 -20.49
C GLU A 4 -6.08 3.93 -19.88
N LEU A 5 -5.00 3.43 -20.48
CA LEU A 5 -4.34 2.22 -20.04
C LEU A 5 -3.87 2.48 -18.61
N VAL A 6 -4.56 1.91 -17.61
CA VAL A 6 -4.12 2.05 -16.23
C VAL A 6 -2.76 1.42 -16.12
N ASN A 7 -1.79 2.21 -15.65
CA ASN A 7 -0.44 1.74 -15.41
C ASN A 7 -0.43 0.89 -14.12
N THR A 8 -0.84 -0.38 -14.26
CA THR A 8 -0.87 -1.35 -13.16
C THR A 8 0.50 -1.56 -12.54
N GLN A 9 1.58 -1.42 -13.30
CA GLN A 9 2.94 -1.45 -12.77
C GLN A 9 3.20 -0.28 -11.81
N ALA A 10 2.78 0.94 -12.14
CA ALA A 10 2.93 2.08 -11.25
C ALA A 10 2.11 1.92 -9.95
N LEU A 11 0.92 1.32 -10.03
CA LEU A 11 0.10 1.01 -8.85
C LEU A 11 0.77 -0.07 -7.97
N LYS A 12 1.37 -1.09 -8.59
CA LYS A 12 2.11 -2.13 -7.89
C LYS A 12 3.34 -1.56 -7.20
N ASP A 13 4.12 -0.74 -7.90
CA ASP A 13 5.29 -0.04 -7.35
C ASP A 13 4.90 0.86 -6.17
N PHE A 14 3.73 1.51 -6.25
CA PHE A 14 3.20 2.31 -5.16
C PHE A 14 2.85 1.44 -3.94
N ALA A 15 2.14 0.32 -4.13
CA ALA A 15 1.79 -0.60 -3.04
C ALA A 15 3.03 -1.20 -2.36
N ASP A 16 4.03 -1.59 -3.15
CA ASP A 16 5.28 -2.15 -2.66
C ASP A 16 6.08 -1.14 -1.84
N LYS A 17 6.30 0.08 -2.39
CA LYS A 17 6.94 1.18 -1.65
C LYS A 17 6.12 1.58 -0.42
N GLY A 18 4.82 1.50 -0.52
CA GLY A 18 3.92 1.81 0.57
C GLY A 18 4.08 0.89 1.77
N THR A 19 4.19 -0.40 1.50
CA THR A 19 4.51 -1.40 2.52
C THR A 19 5.87 -1.13 3.15
N GLN A 20 6.87 -0.74 2.36
CA GLN A 20 8.18 -0.35 2.86
C GLN A 20 8.09 0.88 3.79
N TYR A 21 7.36 1.93 3.39
CA TYR A 21 7.19 3.13 4.22
C TYR A 21 6.48 2.84 5.54
N VAL A 22 5.43 2.03 5.53
CA VAL A 22 4.75 1.61 6.78
C VAL A 22 5.74 0.90 7.72
N ASN A 23 6.59 0.02 7.19
CA ASN A 23 7.62 -0.67 7.99
C ASN A 23 8.70 0.30 8.50
N ASP A 24 9.12 1.26 7.67
CA ASP A 24 10.10 2.26 8.06
C ASP A 24 9.54 3.18 9.17
N PHE A 25 8.27 3.58 9.10
CA PHE A 25 7.62 4.35 10.17
C PHE A 25 7.58 3.61 11.50
N LYS A 26 7.24 2.30 11.48
CA LYS A 26 7.30 1.46 12.69
C LYS A 26 8.69 1.42 13.28
N ARG A 27 9.71 1.19 12.47
CA ARG A 27 11.11 1.15 12.94
C ARG A 27 11.53 2.50 13.53
N ILE A 28 11.24 3.60 12.84
CA ILE A 28 11.57 4.96 13.32
C ILE A 28 10.90 5.23 14.66
N LYS A 29 9.63 4.82 14.81
CA LYS A 29 8.89 4.95 16.06
C LYS A 29 9.55 4.15 17.20
N GLU A 30 9.87 2.88 16.96
CA GLU A 30 10.51 2.01 17.94
C GLU A 30 11.88 2.55 18.37
N ASP A 31 12.71 2.97 17.41
CA ASP A 31 14.02 3.56 17.68
C ASP A 31 13.89 4.86 18.50
N PHE A 32 12.94 5.73 18.13
CA PHE A 32 12.69 6.99 18.82
C PHE A 32 12.20 6.76 20.26
N GLU A 33 11.23 5.87 20.47
CA GLU A 33 10.76 5.49 21.81
C GLU A 33 11.89 4.95 22.68
N GLN A 34 12.76 4.11 22.10
CA GLN A 34 13.90 3.55 22.82
C GLN A 34 14.92 4.63 23.20
N TYR A 35 15.27 5.54 22.30
CA TYR A 35 16.17 6.66 22.60
C TYR A 35 15.60 7.57 23.69
N ASN A 36 14.31 7.90 23.63
CA ASN A 36 13.66 8.75 24.62
C ASN A 36 13.64 8.07 26.00
N LYS A 37 13.39 6.77 26.04
CA LYS A 37 13.42 5.97 27.27
C LYS A 37 14.82 5.97 27.90
N ASP A 38 15.87 5.86 27.09
CA ASP A 38 17.24 5.87 27.61
C ASP A 38 17.66 7.27 28.08
N PHE A 39 17.30 8.32 27.34
CA PHE A 39 17.53 9.71 27.74
C PHE A 39 16.84 10.06 29.08
N LEU A 40 15.57 9.69 29.24
CA LEU A 40 14.79 10.00 30.45
C LEU A 40 15.19 9.19 31.68
N LYS A 41 15.96 8.11 31.54
CA LYS A 41 16.58 7.43 32.69
C LYS A 41 17.71 8.27 33.31
N GLU A 42 18.39 9.07 32.50
CA GLU A 42 19.56 9.85 32.92
C GLU A 42 19.21 11.30 33.28
N TYR A 43 18.05 11.79 32.84
CA TYR A 43 17.63 13.18 32.99
C TYR A 43 16.28 13.31 33.72
N GLU A 44 16.28 13.85 34.94
CA GLU A 44 15.10 14.02 35.79
C GLU A 44 14.71 15.51 35.99
N GLY A 45 13.45 15.75 36.39
CA GLY A 45 12.91 17.08 36.73
C GLY A 45 11.87 17.62 35.74
N LEU A 46 11.38 18.84 35.97
CA LEU A 46 10.31 19.47 35.16
C LEU A 46 10.63 19.54 33.65
N GLY A 47 11.91 19.67 33.28
CA GLY A 47 12.36 19.63 31.88
C GLY A 47 12.18 18.26 31.25
N ALA A 48 12.38 17.19 32.02
CA ALA A 48 12.20 15.81 31.58
C ALA A 48 10.72 15.48 31.34
N GLU A 49 9.81 15.97 32.19
CA GLU A 49 8.37 15.81 32.00
C GLU A 49 7.89 16.50 30.72
N LYS A 50 8.31 17.75 30.48
CA LYS A 50 7.96 18.47 29.24
C LYS A 50 8.53 17.82 27.99
N TYR A 51 9.76 17.31 28.07
CA TYR A 51 10.34 16.54 26.99
C TYR A 51 9.54 15.28 26.71
N LYS A 52 9.14 14.53 27.76
CA LYS A 52 8.32 13.33 27.65
C LYS A 52 7.01 13.64 26.93
N ASP A 53 6.26 14.67 27.35
CA ASP A 53 5.01 15.08 26.69
C ASP A 53 5.19 15.30 25.18
N VAL A 54 6.24 16.02 24.80
CA VAL A 54 6.53 16.31 23.38
C VAL A 54 6.95 15.05 22.62
N SER A 55 7.75 14.19 23.25
CA SER A 55 8.21 12.94 22.65
C SER A 55 7.06 11.96 22.40
N GLU A 56 6.12 11.84 23.33
CA GLU A 56 4.90 11.03 23.17
C GLU A 56 4.01 11.57 22.05
N LEU A 57 3.87 12.90 21.94
CA LEU A 57 3.12 13.53 20.86
C LEU A 57 3.75 13.27 19.48
N ILE A 58 5.08 13.30 19.36
CA ILE A 58 5.78 12.96 18.11
C ILE A 58 5.49 11.51 17.72
N THR A 59 5.60 10.58 18.68
CA THR A 59 5.29 9.17 18.50
C THR A 59 3.84 8.95 18.02
N GLU A 60 2.87 9.65 18.62
CA GLU A 60 1.46 9.60 18.21
C GLU A 60 1.30 10.06 16.75
N LYS A 61 1.92 11.19 16.39
CA LYS A 61 1.84 11.76 15.04
C LYS A 61 2.49 10.85 13.99
N VAL A 62 3.58 10.15 14.32
CA VAL A 62 4.18 9.14 13.43
C VAL A 62 3.20 7.98 13.19
N SER A 63 2.49 7.52 14.23
CA SER A 63 1.46 6.50 14.08
C SER A 63 0.27 6.96 13.23
N ASP A 64 -0.20 8.20 13.38
CA ASP A 64 -1.25 8.76 12.52
C ASP A 64 -0.86 8.68 11.03
N PHE A 65 0.39 9.01 10.69
CA PHE A 65 0.89 8.94 9.32
C PHE A 65 1.00 7.50 8.81
N GLU A 66 1.46 6.57 9.64
CA GLU A 66 1.50 5.15 9.33
C GLU A 66 0.10 4.63 8.96
N ASP A 67 -0.91 4.95 9.78
CA ASP A 67 -2.29 4.52 9.59
C ASP A 67 -2.92 5.09 8.32
N VAL A 68 -2.71 6.38 8.04
CA VAL A 68 -3.19 7.00 6.80
C VAL A 68 -2.58 6.31 5.58
N PHE A 69 -1.26 6.08 5.60
CA PHE A 69 -0.58 5.46 4.48
C PHE A 69 -1.04 4.02 4.26
N LYS A 70 -1.13 3.25 5.35
CA LYS A 70 -1.65 1.89 5.33
C LYS A 70 -3.07 1.83 4.76
N ASN A 71 -3.95 2.73 5.19
CA ASN A 71 -5.33 2.81 4.71
C ASN A 71 -5.40 3.06 3.20
N ILE A 72 -4.59 3.97 2.66
CA ILE A 72 -4.51 4.22 1.21
C ILE A 72 -4.12 2.95 0.45
N CYS A 73 -3.09 2.24 0.90
CA CYS A 73 -2.67 0.99 0.26
C CYS A 73 -3.76 -0.09 0.32
N GLU A 74 -4.35 -0.31 1.50
CA GLU A 74 -5.30 -1.40 1.74
C GLU A 74 -6.66 -1.16 1.09
N ASN A 75 -7.17 0.07 1.13
CA ASN A 75 -8.54 0.38 0.72
C ASN A 75 -8.66 1.01 -0.66
N LEU A 76 -7.58 1.56 -1.22
CA LEU A 76 -7.62 2.19 -2.55
C LEU A 76 -6.73 1.44 -3.56
N VAL A 77 -5.43 1.30 -3.27
CA VAL A 77 -4.47 0.80 -4.27
C VAL A 77 -4.63 -0.69 -4.53
N ASN A 78 -4.61 -1.52 -3.48
CA ASN A 78 -4.72 -2.97 -3.62
C ASN A 78 -6.07 -3.41 -4.23
N PRO A 79 -7.22 -2.84 -3.85
CA PRO A 79 -8.49 -3.15 -4.50
C PRO A 79 -8.52 -2.73 -5.97
N THR A 80 -7.93 -1.59 -6.30
CA THR A 80 -7.83 -1.13 -7.70
C THR A 80 -7.00 -2.11 -8.53
N LEU A 81 -5.82 -2.51 -8.05
CA LEU A 81 -4.98 -3.53 -8.70
C LEU A 81 -5.76 -4.83 -8.95
N LYS A 82 -6.43 -5.35 -7.92
CA LYS A 82 -7.20 -6.59 -8.01
C LYS A 82 -8.35 -6.51 -9.02
N ASN A 83 -8.98 -5.34 -9.16
CA ASN A 83 -10.03 -5.14 -10.16
C ASN A 83 -9.47 -5.15 -11.59
N PHE A 84 -8.28 -4.58 -11.80
CA PHE A 84 -7.61 -4.63 -13.11
C PHE A 84 -7.13 -6.03 -13.46
N GLU A 85 -6.56 -6.77 -12.50
CA GLU A 85 -6.17 -8.18 -12.70
C GLU A 85 -7.37 -9.04 -13.12
N LYS A 86 -8.51 -8.90 -12.43
CA LYS A 86 -9.76 -9.59 -12.81
C LYS A 86 -10.28 -9.20 -14.18
N LEU A 87 -10.15 -7.92 -14.55
CA LEU A 87 -10.58 -7.46 -15.87
C LEU A 87 -9.71 -8.06 -16.97
N ASP A 88 -8.40 -8.15 -16.74
CA ASP A 88 -7.45 -8.77 -17.67
C ASP A 88 -7.71 -10.28 -17.83
N GLU A 89 -7.96 -10.99 -16.72
CA GLU A 89 -8.39 -12.40 -16.74
C GLU A 89 -9.67 -12.59 -17.55
N TYR A 90 -10.70 -11.79 -17.28
CA TYR A 90 -11.98 -11.85 -17.99
C TYR A 90 -11.82 -11.61 -19.50
N LEU A 91 -11.04 -10.60 -19.89
CA LEU A 91 -10.77 -10.31 -21.30
C LEU A 91 -9.99 -11.45 -21.97
N ASN A 92 -9.02 -12.03 -21.29
CA ASN A 92 -8.25 -13.16 -21.80
C ASN A 92 -9.12 -14.40 -22.03
N ASP A 93 -10.02 -14.71 -21.09
CA ASP A 93 -10.94 -15.83 -21.24
C ASP A 93 -11.98 -15.58 -22.34
N SER A 94 -12.56 -14.38 -22.40
CA SER A 94 -13.47 -14.01 -23.49
C SER A 94 -12.80 -14.08 -24.87
N ASN A 95 -11.52 -13.72 -24.98
CA ASN A 95 -10.78 -13.83 -26.23
C ASN A 95 -10.57 -15.30 -26.64
N LYS A 96 -10.27 -16.20 -25.69
CA LYS A 96 -10.16 -17.64 -25.97
C LYS A 96 -11.49 -18.21 -26.46
N ASP A 97 -12.59 -17.87 -25.81
CA ASP A 97 -13.93 -18.34 -26.18
C ASP A 97 -14.30 -17.89 -27.61
N MET A 98 -14.08 -16.61 -27.94
CA MET A 98 -14.31 -16.10 -29.31
C MET A 98 -13.45 -16.83 -30.36
N THR A 99 -12.16 -17.06 -30.08
CA THR A 99 -11.31 -17.82 -31.02
C THR A 99 -11.70 -19.30 -31.15
N ALA A 100 -12.32 -19.88 -30.12
CA ALA A 100 -12.82 -21.25 -30.18
C ALA A 100 -14.10 -21.35 -31.02
N GLU A 101 -15.01 -20.37 -30.89
CA GLU A 101 -16.23 -20.26 -31.70
C GLU A 101 -15.92 -19.97 -33.19
N GLU A 102 -14.97 -19.09 -33.48
CA GLU A 102 -14.52 -18.81 -34.87
C GLU A 102 -13.93 -20.07 -35.55
N ASN A 103 -13.21 -20.91 -34.81
CA ASN A 103 -12.64 -22.15 -35.35
C ASN A 103 -13.68 -23.28 -35.54
N GLN A 104 -14.82 -23.25 -34.82
CA GLN A 104 -15.90 -24.22 -35.01
C GLN A 104 -16.85 -23.85 -36.16
N GLY A 105 -16.96 -22.56 -36.51
CA GLY A 105 -17.76 -22.10 -37.66
C GLY A 105 -17.05 -22.21 -39.02
N GLY A 106 -15.76 -22.57 -39.04
CA GLY A 106 -14.94 -22.62 -40.26
C GLY A 106 -14.92 -23.95 -41.01
N ASP A 107 -15.48 -25.03 -40.45
CA ASP A 107 -15.37 -26.39 -41.01
C ASP A 107 -16.61 -26.83 -41.84
N ASP A 108 -17.60 -25.95 -42.04
CA ASP A 108 -18.82 -26.23 -42.80
C ASP A 108 -18.86 -25.62 -44.21
N THR A 109 -17.71 -25.17 -44.75
CA THR A 109 -17.59 -24.86 -46.18
C THR A 109 -16.22 -25.25 -46.74
N ASN A 110 -16.08 -26.52 -47.17
CA ASN A 110 -15.82 -26.94 -48.57
C ASN A 110 -15.06 -28.27 -48.64
#